data_AF-A0A969MSB1-F1
#
_entry.id   AF-A0A969MSB1-F1
#
_cell.length_a   1.000
_cell.length_b   1.000
_cell.length_c   1.000
_cell.angle_alpha   90.00
_cell.angle_beta   90.00
_cell.angle_gamma   90.00
#
_symmetry.space_group_name_H-M   'P 1'
#
loop_
_entity.id
_entity.type
_entity.pdbx_description
1 polymer ?
#
loop_
_entity_poly.entity_id
_entity_poly.type
_entity_poly.pdbx_seq_one_letter_code
_entity_poly.pdbx_strand_id
1 'polypeptide(L)'
;MAHYLRLGLNEAGRAIPVTLATFGYSGGGMATPRGYLFEIAIADPAVLSFLQSVTLIVSVWLSVILTQKIARQPLINLLPQHLATVAIGSLLWKVIVGW
;
A
#
# COMPACT_ATOMS: atom_id res chain seq x y z
N MET A 1 -1.31 28.18 -10.86
CA MET A 1 -1.35 26.80 -10.31
C MET A 1 -0.24 25.87 -10.80
N ALA A 2 0.28 26.01 -12.05
CA ALA A 2 1.42 25.20 -12.52
C ALA A 2 2.76 25.49 -11.82
N HIS A 3 2.92 26.65 -11.19
CA HIS A 3 4.18 27.04 -10.55
C HIS A 3 4.46 26.28 -9.24
N TYR A 4 3.41 25.91 -8.49
CA TYR A 4 3.50 25.10 -7.26
C TYR A 4 3.76 23.62 -7.55
N LEU A 5 3.38 23.14 -8.73
CA LEU A 5 3.69 21.78 -9.17
C LEU A 5 5.20 21.58 -9.27
N ARG A 6 5.92 22.62 -9.73
CA ARG A 6 7.39 22.61 -9.91
C ARG A 6 8.13 22.65 -8.57
N LEU A 7 7.57 23.36 -7.58
CA LEU A 7 8.08 23.37 -6.20
C LEU A 7 7.84 22.02 -5.52
N GLY A 8 6.61 21.50 -5.60
CA GLY A 8 6.24 20.20 -5.07
C GLY A 8 7.01 19.04 -5.72
N LEU A 9 7.29 19.09 -7.02
CA LEU A 9 8.12 18.09 -7.72
C LEU A 9 9.59 18.14 -7.32
N ASN A 10 10.15 19.32 -7.03
CA ASN A 10 11.53 19.45 -6.56
C ASN A 10 11.69 19.03 -5.09
N GLU A 11 10.72 19.35 -4.24
CA GLU A 11 10.75 19.03 -2.80
C GLU A 11 10.28 17.60 -2.52
N ALA A 12 9.13 17.18 -3.06
CA ALA A 12 8.66 15.79 -2.93
C ALA A 12 9.53 14.81 -3.72
N GLY A 13 10.07 15.24 -4.88
CA GLY A 13 11.02 14.45 -5.67
C GLY A 13 12.36 14.24 -4.96
N ARG A 14 12.70 15.06 -3.95
CA ARG A 14 13.84 14.88 -3.05
C ARG A 14 13.45 14.20 -1.73
N ALA A 15 12.24 14.42 -1.23
CA ALA A 15 11.73 13.75 -0.03
C ALA A 15 11.63 12.23 -0.26
N ILE A 16 11.07 11.79 -1.39
CA ILE A 16 10.96 10.36 -1.75
C ILE A 16 12.32 9.64 -1.67
N PRO A 17 13.41 10.10 -2.33
CA PRO A 17 14.71 9.44 -2.27
C PRO A 17 15.39 9.55 -0.89
N VAL A 18 15.20 10.64 -0.14
CA VAL A 18 15.79 10.77 1.21
C VAL A 18 15.06 9.88 2.22
N THR A 19 13.74 9.74 2.12
CA THR A 19 12.97 8.78 2.90
C THR A 19 13.41 7.35 2.58
N LEU A 20 13.56 7.00 1.30
CA LEU A 20 14.06 5.68 0.88
C LEU A 20 15.47 5.38 1.43
N ALA A 21 16.39 6.35 1.36
CA ALA A 21 17.73 6.20 1.92
C ALA A 21 17.74 6.07 3.45
N THR A 22 16.80 6.73 4.14
CA THR A 22 16.64 6.64 5.61
C THR A 22 16.10 5.27 6.05
N PHE A 23 15.30 4.60 5.22
CA PHE A 23 14.86 3.22 5.44
C PHE A 23 15.84 2.15 4.89
N GLY A 24 17.06 2.54 4.49
CA GLY A 24 18.14 1.59 4.13
C GLY A 24 18.41 1.41 2.64
N TYR A 25 17.81 2.21 1.75
CA TYR A 25 18.15 2.21 0.32
C TYR A 25 19.47 2.97 0.08
N SER A 26 20.61 2.30 0.20
CA SER A 26 21.89 2.84 -0.29
C SER A 26 22.03 2.53 -1.77
N GLY A 27 22.06 3.57 -2.61
CA GLY A 27 22.30 3.44 -4.04
C GLY A 27 23.66 2.78 -4.31
N GLY A 28 23.63 1.48 -4.59
CA GLY A 28 24.83 0.67 -4.86
C GLY A 28 24.52 -0.69 -5.47
N GLY A 29 23.37 -0.84 -6.14
CA GLY A 29 22.95 -2.07 -6.80
C GLY A 29 22.21 -1.77 -8.09
N MET A 30 22.90 -1.10 -9.03
CA MET A 30 22.41 -1.00 -10.41
C MET A 30 22.68 -2.32 -11.15
N ALA A 31 21.70 -2.72 -11.95
CA ALA A 31 21.80 -3.61 -13.11
C ALA A 31 21.62 -5.13 -12.89
N THR A 32 20.39 -5.54 -12.52
CA THR A 32 19.77 -6.72 -13.13
C THR A 32 18.84 -6.26 -14.27
N PRO A 33 18.88 -6.85 -15.49
CA PRO A 33 18.22 -6.32 -16.69
C PRO A 33 16.72 -6.61 -16.78
N ARG A 34 16.06 -6.82 -15.64
CA ARG A 34 14.63 -7.13 -15.56
C ARG A 34 14.03 -6.25 -14.47
N GLY A 35 13.54 -5.08 -14.88
CA GLY A 35 13.09 -4.01 -13.98
C GLY A 35 11.98 -4.44 -13.03
N TYR A 36 12.37 -4.87 -11.83
CA TYR A 36 11.50 -4.95 -10.66
C TYR A 36 12.23 -4.25 -9.50
N LEU A 37 11.75 -3.06 -9.16
CA LEU A 37 12.21 -2.28 -8.02
C LEU A 37 11.78 -2.96 -6.70
N PHE A 38 12.42 -4.04 -6.24
CA PHE A 38 12.28 -4.49 -4.83
C PHE A 38 13.30 -5.56 -4.38
N GLU A 39 14.59 -5.44 -4.73
CA GLU A 39 15.62 -6.42 -4.31
C GLU A 39 16.41 -6.06 -3.03
N ILE A 40 15.98 -5.10 -2.19
CA ILE A 40 16.75 -4.70 -0.99
C ILE A 40 16.15 -5.23 0.33
N ALA A 41 14.96 -5.83 0.31
CA ALA A 41 14.48 -6.58 1.47
C ALA A 41 14.79 -8.07 1.25
N ILE A 42 15.92 -8.55 1.76
CA ILE A 42 16.16 -9.99 1.99
C ILE A 42 15.27 -10.43 3.18
N ALA A 43 13.96 -10.23 3.05
CA ALA A 43 12.97 -10.78 3.95
C ALA A 43 12.58 -12.14 3.37
N ASP A 44 12.52 -13.15 4.24
CA ASP A 44 12.03 -14.47 3.85
C ASP A 44 10.66 -14.30 3.14
N PRO A 45 10.47 -14.89 1.94
CA PRO A 45 9.22 -14.78 1.18
C PRO A 45 7.98 -15.14 2.01
N ALA A 46 8.10 -16.06 2.96
CA ALA A 46 7.03 -16.43 3.88
C ALA A 46 6.68 -15.26 4.81
N VAL A 47 7.67 -14.53 5.32
CA VAL A 47 7.47 -13.34 6.18
C VAL A 47 6.78 -12.22 5.39
N LEU A 48 7.17 -12.01 4.13
CA LEU A 48 6.53 -11.02 3.27
C LEU A 48 5.06 -11.36 3.01
N SER A 49 4.77 -12.60 2.61
CA SER A 49 3.40 -13.05 2.35
C SER A 49 2.53 -13.01 3.61
N PHE A 50 3.10 -13.34 4.78
CA PHE A 50 2.43 -13.24 6.08
C PHE A 50 2.09 -11.78 6.42
N LEU A 51 3.08 -10.89 6.35
CA LEU A 51 2.88 -9.48 6.69
C LEU A 51 1.86 -8.83 5.75
N GLN A 52 1.97 -9.07 4.45
CA GLN A 52 1.02 -8.58 3.44
C GLN A 52 -0.40 -9.08 3.72
N SER A 53 -0.57 -10.37 4.04
CA SER A 53 -1.86 -10.96 4.36
C SER A 53 -2.49 -10.35 5.61
N VAL A 54 -1.71 -10.23 6.69
CA VAL A 54 -2.18 -9.66 7.96
C VAL A 54 -2.53 -8.18 7.78
N THR A 55 -1.68 -7.41 7.10
CA THR A 55 -1.95 -6.00 6.79
C THR A 55 -3.25 -5.86 6.01
N LEU A 56 -3.45 -6.67 4.96
CA LEU A 56 -4.65 -6.60 4.12
C LEU A 56 -5.92 -6.93 4.92
N ILE A 57 -5.89 -7.99 5.74
CA ILE A 57 -7.01 -8.36 6.62
C ILE A 57 -7.34 -7.22 7.58
N VAL A 58 -6.33 -6.69 8.28
CA VAL A 58 -6.50 -5.59 9.24
C VAL A 58 -7.05 -4.35 8.55
N SER A 59 -6.55 -3.99 7.37
CA SER A 59 -7.03 -2.84 6.59
C SER A 59 -8.49 -2.97 6.18
N VAL A 60 -8.93 -4.17 5.74
CA VAL A 60 -10.34 -4.42 5.39
C VAL A 60 -11.26 -4.20 6.60
N TRP A 61 -10.93 -4.81 7.74
CA TRP A 61 -11.72 -4.64 8.97
C TRP A 61 -11.72 -3.20 9.47
N LEU A 62 -10.56 -2.55 9.47
CA LEU A 62 -10.46 -1.15 9.86
C LEU A 62 -11.31 -0.26 8.94
N SER A 63 -11.29 -0.51 7.63
CA SER A 63 -12.13 0.22 6.66
C SER A 63 -13.62 0.04 6.95
N VAL A 64 -14.07 -1.18 7.25
CA VAL A 64 -15.47 -1.46 7.63
C VAL A 64 -15.85 -0.69 8.89
N ILE A 65 -15.04 -0.76 9.95
CA ILE A 65 -15.28 -0.10 11.23
C ILE A 65 -15.31 1.42 11.09
N LEU A 66 -14.34 2.00 10.38
CA LEU A 66 -14.25 3.45 10.18
C LEU A 66 -15.41 3.96 9.34
N THR A 67 -15.77 3.25 8.27
CA THR A 67 -16.92 3.60 7.43
C THR A 67 -18.20 3.63 8.25
N GLN A 68 -18.43 2.61 9.08
CA GLN A 68 -19.59 2.52 9.96
C GLN A 68 -19.63 3.71 10.95
N LYS A 69 -18.48 4.05 11.56
CA LYS A 69 -18.36 5.17 12.50
C LYS A 69 -18.59 6.54 11.85
N ILE A 70 -18.12 6.73 10.61
CA ILE A 70 -18.26 7.99 9.88
C ILE A 70 -19.69 8.16 9.38
N ALA A 71 -20.27 7.13 8.75
CA ALA A 71 -21.59 7.21 8.14
C ALA A 71 -22.74 7.26 9.18
N ARG A 72 -22.57 6.62 10.35
CA ARG A 72 -23.58 6.55 11.43
C ARG A 72 -24.96 6.02 10.94
N GLN A 73 -24.95 5.16 9.92
CA GLN A 73 -26.14 4.54 9.34
C GLN A 73 -26.28 3.09 9.79
N PRO A 74 -27.49 2.49 9.75
CA PRO A 74 -27.65 1.07 10.03
C PRO A 74 -26.84 0.21 9.05
N LEU A 75 -26.31 -0.92 9.53
CA LEU A 75 -25.45 -1.84 8.75
C LEU A 75 -26.08 -2.29 7.42
N ILE A 76 -27.41 -2.40 7.37
CA ILE A 76 -28.15 -2.80 6.16
C ILE A 76 -27.97 -1.78 5.04
N ASN A 77 -27.96 -0.48 5.35
CA ASN A 77 -27.79 0.57 4.35
C ASN A 77 -26.36 0.61 3.79
N LEU A 78 -25.37 0.19 4.60
CA LEU A 78 -23.96 0.15 4.23
C LEU A 78 -23.52 -1.23 3.71
N LEU A 79 -24.43 -2.18 3.64
CA LEU A 79 -24.15 -3.55 3.20
C LEU A 79 -23.54 -3.60 1.78
N PRO A 80 -24.03 -2.84 0.79
CA PRO A 80 -23.37 -2.78 -0.53
C PRO A 80 -21.93 -2.28 -0.46
N GLN A 81 -21.66 -1.32 0.42
CA GLN A 81 -20.32 -0.76 0.60
C GLN A 81 -19.38 -1.77 1.29
N HIS A 82 -19.85 -2.47 2.32
CA HIS A 82 -19.05 -3.50 2.98
C HIS A 82 -18.74 -4.67 2.03
N LEU A 83 -19.72 -5.09 1.22
CA LEU A 83 -19.48 -6.10 0.18
C LEU A 83 -18.46 -5.64 -0.84
N ALA A 84 -18.53 -4.38 -1.30
CA ALA A 84 -17.54 -3.81 -2.20
C ALA A 84 -16.15 -3.79 -1.57
N THR A 85 -16.02 -3.40 -0.29
CA THR A 85 -14.74 -3.43 0.44
C THR A 85 -14.15 -4.84 0.51
N VAL A 86 -14.97 -5.86 0.79
CA VAL A 86 -14.53 -7.26 0.82
C VAL A 86 -14.14 -7.76 -0.57
N ALA A 87 -14.91 -7.40 -1.60
CA ALA A 87 -14.60 -7.75 -2.99
C ALA A 87 -13.29 -7.10 -3.48
N ILE A 88 -13.06 -5.83 -3.15
CA ILE A 88 -11.78 -5.17 -3.45
C ILE A 88 -10.65 -5.82 -2.66
N GLY A 89 -10.86 -6.13 -1.37
CA GLY A 89 -9.89 -6.82 -0.54
C GLY A 89 -9.49 -8.19 -1.13
N SER A 90 -10.44 -8.96 -1.65
CA SER A 90 -10.14 -10.25 -2.28
C SER A 90 -9.44 -10.13 -3.62
N LEU A 91 -9.75 -9.10 -4.42
CA LEU A 91 -9.00 -8.80 -5.64
C LEU A 91 -7.55 -8.41 -5.32
N LEU A 92 -7.36 -7.56 -4.30
CA LEU A 92 -6.03 -7.16 -3.84
C LEU A 92 -5.24 -8.33 -3.27
N TRP A 93 -5.91 -9.30 -2.63
CA TRP A 93 -5.26 -10.52 -2.16
C TRP A 93 -4.55 -11.25 -3.31
N LYS A 94 -5.22 -11.41 -4.45
CA LYS A 94 -4.63 -12.05 -5.64
C LYS A 94 -3.42 -11.29 -6.18
N VAL A 95 -3.44 -9.96 -6.14
CA VAL A 95 -2.38 -9.12 -6.69
C VAL A 95 -1.18 -8.99 -5.74
N ILE A 96 -1.44 -8.86 -4.44
CA ILE A 96 -0.40 -8.59 -3.44
C ILE A 96 0.22 -9.90 -2.92
N VAL A 97 -0.62 -10.89 -2.59
CA VAL A 97 -0.16 -12.16 -1.99
C VAL A 97 0.10 -13.23 -3.06
N GLY A 98 -0.57 -13.16 -4.21
CA GLY A 98 -0.25 -14.01 -5.38
C GLY A 98 -0.87 -15.42 -5.40
N TRP A 99 -1.94 -15.67 -4.61
CA TRP A 99 -2.68 -16.94 -4.58
C TRP A 99 -3.96 -16.91 -5.40
#